data_AF-A0A818V705-F1
#
_entry.id   AF-A0A818V705-F1
#
_cell.length_a   1.000
_cell.length_b   1.000
_cell.length_c   1.000
_cell.angle_alpha   90.00
_cell.angle_beta   90.00
_cell.angle_gamma   90.00
#
_symmetry.space_group_name_H-M   'P 1'
#
loop_
_entity.id
_entity.type
_entity.pdbx_description
1 polymer ?
#
loop_
_entity_poly.entity_id
_entity_poly.type
_entity_poly.pdbx_seq_one_letter_code
_entity_poly.pdbx_strand_id
1 'polypeptide(L)'
;MGTYNDLLTSSPLFCRLLDDINQHQQEQSVDLQPENEQEHSADLHHEHEQERSVDLRHQQLTINSTSPGTKDELSVPSSSVETKQKGKLKWHVYVEYLRAGAGIVLGFLLVSLISAVQQGAYIFSSWWLAAWNDDETYRHQIFNNCTTTQQHNTIWTMTDVEWNNYRNRRFYIYSGIVLIFVLITLFRTAVIELMFLNAARVLHNKMFRRLIRAPIVFFDTNPCCFQVLGIVALVGWLHPWSIVPALVSAGGLLFVRYRFASTSRDLKRLEGITRSPVYSHLSSTIHGLKVVRAYRAEDVWSTDFIAHLDDNTRANHLIIATNRWAAIRFDWVALIFIGLVTLLAMVLRVTEYHNFSPAEIALVLSYSLSLMTLLQWTIRQSVVVETQMTSVERVLEYCALDQEPPAQVPHDHRPPPSWPSHGQIVFDNVSMRHSTQTHLPLDLRHISMTIRAGEKVGIVGRTGAGKSSLIQTLFRMGTLVDGQIKIDNIDIVTVGLDDVRRRISIIPQDPVLFTGTMRSNLDPFMDYSDEEIWHALEQVFCQLI
;
A
#
# COMPACT_ATOMS: atom_id res chain seq x y z
N MET A 1 5.84 38.65 3.87
CA MET A 1 4.82 38.59 4.94
C MET A 1 5.28 37.64 6.04
N GLY A 2 4.91 37.90 7.29
CA GLY A 2 5.23 37.03 8.44
C GLY A 2 4.23 35.89 8.67
N THR A 3 4.28 35.29 9.85
CA THR A 3 3.29 34.32 10.35
C THR A 3 1.97 34.99 10.72
N TYR A 4 0.94 34.18 11.00
CA TYR A 4 -0.36 34.67 11.49
C TYR A 4 -0.26 35.57 12.73
N ASN A 5 0.64 35.24 13.67
CA ASN A 5 0.86 36.04 14.88
C ASN A 5 1.58 37.36 14.58
N ASP A 6 2.44 37.40 13.56
CA ASP A 6 3.10 38.62 13.11
C ASP A 6 2.09 39.57 12.42
N LEU A 7 1.11 39.03 11.70
CA LEU A 7 0.03 39.84 11.09
C LEU A 7 -0.94 40.41 12.15
N LEU A 8 -1.32 39.61 13.15
CA LEU A 8 -2.10 40.05 14.32
C LEU A 8 -1.43 41.16 15.14
N THR A 9 -0.10 41.29 15.08
CA THR A 9 0.66 42.29 15.86
C THR A 9 1.14 43.48 15.02
N SER A 10 1.27 43.33 13.70
CA SER A 10 1.71 44.40 12.79
C SER A 10 0.60 45.12 12.03
N SER A 11 -0.58 44.50 11.86
CA SER A 11 -1.69 45.08 11.08
C SER A 11 -2.98 45.22 11.90
N PRO A 12 -3.32 46.43 12.40
CA PRO A 12 -4.59 46.66 13.09
C PRO A 12 -5.82 46.50 12.18
N LEU A 13 -5.62 46.52 10.85
CA LEU A 13 -6.65 46.20 9.86
C LEU A 13 -6.98 44.70 9.84
N PHE A 14 -5.99 43.83 10.02
CA PHE A 14 -6.18 42.38 10.04
C PHE A 14 -6.95 41.91 11.28
N CYS A 15 -6.76 42.58 12.43
CA CYS A 15 -7.54 42.29 13.63
C CYS A 15 -9.04 42.58 13.43
N ARG A 16 -9.38 43.73 12.83
CA ARG A 16 -10.79 44.09 12.54
C ARG A 16 -11.48 43.10 11.60
N LEU A 17 -10.76 42.61 10.57
CA LEU A 17 -11.28 41.56 9.68
C LEU A 17 -11.74 40.32 10.46
N LEU A 18 -10.95 39.90 11.46
CA LEU A 18 -11.29 38.74 12.29
C LEU A 18 -12.49 39.03 13.20
N ASP A 19 -12.60 40.23 13.76
CA ASP A 19 -13.73 40.63 14.59
C ASP A 19 -15.05 40.69 13.79
N ASP A 20 -15.04 41.26 12.58
CA ASP A 20 -16.23 41.34 11.71
C ASP A 20 -16.66 39.95 11.19
N ILE A 21 -15.71 39.10 10.79
CA ILE A 21 -16.00 37.70 10.40
C ILE A 21 -16.63 36.92 11.55
N ASN A 22 -16.15 37.11 12.79
CA ASN A 22 -16.73 36.48 13.96
C ASN A 22 -18.15 36.99 14.27
N GLN A 23 -18.45 38.26 14.02
CA GLN A 23 -19.80 38.82 14.20
C GLN A 23 -20.79 38.26 13.16
N HIS A 24 -20.47 38.30 11.86
CA HIS A 24 -21.35 37.74 10.83
C HIS A 24 -21.57 36.22 10.97
N GLN A 25 -20.58 35.47 11.48
CA GLN A 25 -20.80 34.05 11.81
C GLN A 25 -21.75 33.84 13.00
N GLN A 26 -21.81 34.79 13.95
CA GLN A 26 -22.80 34.73 15.03
C GLN A 26 -24.20 35.09 14.52
N GLU A 27 -24.36 36.13 13.70
CA GLU A 27 -25.66 36.51 13.12
C GLU A 27 -26.28 35.36 12.31
N GLN A 28 -25.51 34.72 11.41
CA GLN A 28 -25.99 33.56 10.63
C GLN A 28 -26.36 32.33 11.48
N SER A 29 -25.92 32.27 12.74
CA SER A 29 -26.27 31.19 13.68
C SER A 29 -27.59 31.43 14.42
N VAL A 30 -28.10 32.67 14.44
CA VAL A 30 -29.35 33.04 15.11
C VAL A 30 -30.56 32.81 14.21
N ASP A 31 -30.47 33.14 12.91
CA ASP A 31 -31.54 33.01 11.90
C ASP A 31 -31.95 31.56 11.58
N LEU A 32 -31.35 30.55 12.22
CA LEU A 32 -31.59 29.12 11.98
C LEU A 32 -32.37 28.40 13.11
N GLN A 33 -32.91 29.13 14.08
CA GLN A 33 -33.79 28.55 15.10
C GLN A 33 -35.26 28.54 14.65
N PRO A 34 -35.96 27.38 14.65
CA PRO A 34 -37.39 27.35 14.40
C PRO A 34 -38.17 27.85 15.62
N GLU A 35 -39.05 28.84 15.43
CA GLU A 35 -39.94 29.31 16.49
C GLU A 35 -41.04 28.27 16.83
N ASN A 36 -41.31 28.13 18.12
CA ASN A 36 -42.55 27.63 18.72
C ASN A 36 -43.07 26.24 18.29
N GLU A 37 -42.61 25.21 19.00
CA GLU A 37 -43.48 24.07 19.35
C GLU A 37 -43.16 23.60 20.79
N GLN A 38 -43.79 24.22 21.78
CA GLN A 38 -43.83 23.76 23.18
C GLN A 38 -45.28 23.56 23.63
N GLU A 39 -45.75 22.32 23.58
CA GLU A 39 -46.58 21.69 24.64
C GLU A 39 -46.79 20.20 24.33
N HIS A 40 -47.20 19.43 25.34
CA HIS A 40 -47.83 18.10 25.19
C HIS A 40 -46.97 16.86 24.78
N SER A 41 -45.97 16.48 25.59
CA SER A 41 -45.57 15.06 25.73
C SER A 41 -44.76 14.77 27.02
N ALA A 42 -45.30 15.11 28.19
CA ALA A 42 -44.66 14.91 29.50
C ALA A 42 -45.32 13.79 30.35
N ASP A 43 -45.76 12.72 29.70
CA ASP A 43 -46.19 11.44 30.30
C ASP A 43 -46.04 10.33 29.23
N LEU A 44 -45.71 9.10 29.65
CA LEU A 44 -45.43 7.84 28.89
C LEU A 44 -43.98 7.32 28.86
N HIS A 45 -42.98 8.11 29.27
CA HIS A 45 -41.60 7.62 29.40
C HIS A 45 -41.43 6.72 30.65
N HIS A 46 -41.87 5.45 30.58
CA HIS A 46 -41.24 4.39 31.38
C HIS A 46 -41.42 2.92 30.94
N GLU A 47 -42.39 2.56 30.07
CA GLU A 47 -42.71 1.13 29.81
C GLU A 47 -42.19 0.54 28.48
N HIS A 48 -41.72 1.34 27.51
CA HIS A 48 -41.43 0.86 26.14
C HIS A 48 -39.95 0.56 25.80
N GLU A 49 -39.01 0.64 26.74
CA GLU A 49 -37.58 0.45 26.43
C GLU A 49 -37.09 -1.01 26.47
N GLN A 50 -37.82 -1.95 27.10
CA GLN A 50 -37.37 -3.34 27.22
C GLN A 50 -37.71 -4.23 26.00
N GLU A 51 -38.93 -4.13 25.44
CA GLU A 51 -39.38 -5.01 24.35
C GLU A 51 -38.58 -4.83 23.04
N ARG A 52 -38.24 -3.58 22.69
CA ARG A 52 -37.45 -3.27 21.47
C ARG A 52 -36.08 -3.95 21.41
N SER A 53 -35.53 -4.37 22.54
CA SER A 53 -34.23 -5.07 22.60
C SER A 53 -34.27 -6.51 22.07
N VAL A 54 -35.47 -7.12 22.00
CA VAL A 54 -35.65 -8.54 21.64
C VAL A 54 -35.94 -8.70 20.14
N ASP A 55 -36.87 -7.92 19.59
CA ASP A 55 -37.30 -8.06 18.18
C ASP A 55 -36.16 -7.80 17.17
N LEU A 56 -35.25 -6.85 17.47
CA LEU A 56 -34.09 -6.55 16.63
C LEU A 56 -33.19 -7.77 16.39
N ARG A 57 -33.17 -8.75 17.32
CA ARG A 57 -32.41 -10.00 17.14
C ARG A 57 -33.12 -11.01 16.25
N HIS A 58 -34.45 -11.01 16.22
CA HIS A 58 -35.20 -11.90 15.32
C HIS A 58 -35.23 -11.37 13.88
N GLN A 59 -35.30 -10.05 13.69
CA GLN A 59 -35.42 -9.45 12.36
C GLN A 59 -34.17 -9.63 11.48
N GLN A 60 -32.97 -9.80 12.07
CA GLN A 60 -31.73 -10.04 11.32
C GLN A 60 -31.58 -11.48 10.80
N LEU A 61 -32.33 -12.46 11.32
CA LEU A 61 -32.17 -13.88 10.96
C LEU A 61 -33.05 -14.33 9.78
N THR A 62 -34.09 -13.58 9.43
CA THR A 62 -35.07 -13.94 8.38
C THR A 62 -34.77 -13.38 6.98
N ILE A 63 -33.77 -12.51 6.83
CA ILE A 63 -33.47 -11.79 5.57
C ILE A 63 -32.98 -12.72 4.44
N ASN A 64 -32.53 -13.94 4.75
CA ASN A 64 -31.93 -14.87 3.79
C ASN A 64 -32.92 -15.83 3.07
N SER A 65 -34.22 -15.51 2.97
CA SER A 65 -35.19 -16.36 2.25
C SER A 65 -36.27 -15.62 1.46
N THR A 66 -36.50 -16.11 0.23
CA THR A 66 -37.69 -15.95 -0.65
C THR A 66 -38.04 -14.58 -1.27
N SER A 67 -37.56 -14.42 -2.53
CA SER A 67 -38.33 -13.99 -3.73
C SER A 67 -38.96 -12.57 -3.84
N PRO A 68 -39.13 -12.02 -5.07
CA PRO A 68 -39.27 -10.58 -5.27
C PRO A 68 -40.72 -10.04 -5.22
N GLY A 69 -40.87 -8.83 -4.69
CA GLY A 69 -42.09 -8.01 -4.78
C GLY A 69 -41.77 -6.54 -4.55
N THR A 70 -42.28 -5.65 -5.41
CA THR A 70 -41.91 -4.22 -5.47
C THR A 70 -42.44 -3.39 -4.29
N LYS A 71 -41.58 -2.52 -3.73
CA LYS A 71 -41.94 -1.16 -3.27
C LYS A 71 -40.69 -0.33 -2.99
N ASP A 72 -40.85 0.99 -3.05
CA ASP A 72 -39.76 1.97 -2.96
C ASP A 72 -39.34 2.21 -1.50
N GLU A 73 -38.03 2.14 -1.23
CA GLU A 73 -37.44 2.64 0.01
C GLU A 73 -36.38 3.72 -0.30
N LEU A 74 -36.35 4.75 0.54
CA LEU A 74 -35.48 5.91 0.38
C LEU A 74 -34.04 5.55 0.75
N SER A 75 -33.24 5.11 -0.22
CA SER A 75 -31.87 4.65 0.01
C SER A 75 -30.96 5.78 0.51
N VAL A 76 -30.70 5.79 1.83
CA VAL A 76 -29.53 6.48 2.39
C VAL A 76 -28.29 5.93 1.67
N PRO A 77 -27.39 6.78 1.13
CA PRO A 77 -26.22 6.29 0.41
C PRO A 77 -25.29 5.58 1.38
N SER A 78 -25.26 4.25 1.31
CA SER A 78 -24.31 3.44 2.07
C SER A 78 -22.89 3.80 1.64
N SER A 79 -22.01 3.99 2.63
CA SER A 79 -20.59 4.20 2.38
C SER A 79 -20.05 3.05 1.53
N SER A 80 -19.25 3.37 0.51
CA SER A 80 -18.90 2.42 -0.56
C SER A 80 -18.17 1.19 0.00
N VAL A 81 -18.92 0.09 0.16
CA VAL A 81 -18.42 -1.17 0.71
C VAL A 81 -17.31 -1.70 -0.19
N GLU A 82 -16.08 -1.76 0.33
CA GLU A 82 -14.90 -2.12 -0.46
C GLU A 82 -15.03 -3.56 -1.00
N THR A 83 -15.19 -3.69 -2.32
CA THR A 83 -15.60 -4.96 -2.94
C THR A 83 -14.43 -5.95 -3.01
N LYS A 84 -14.53 -7.04 -2.24
CA LYS A 84 -13.49 -8.07 -2.17
C LYS A 84 -13.27 -8.79 -3.51
N GLN A 85 -12.14 -8.50 -4.18
CA GLN A 85 -11.63 -9.30 -5.30
C GLN A 85 -11.50 -10.78 -4.94
N LYS A 86 -11.91 -11.67 -5.85
CA LYS A 86 -11.87 -13.13 -5.71
C LYS A 86 -10.86 -13.72 -6.69
N GLY A 87 -9.97 -14.59 -6.20
CA GLY A 87 -9.03 -15.37 -7.04
C GLY A 87 -7.55 -15.15 -6.74
N LYS A 88 -6.71 -15.75 -7.59
CA LYS A 88 -5.23 -15.66 -7.53
C LYS A 88 -4.74 -14.37 -8.19
N LEU A 89 -3.67 -13.79 -7.64
CA LEU A 89 -2.95 -12.66 -8.23
C LEU A 89 -2.54 -12.94 -9.68
N LYS A 90 -2.80 -12.00 -10.57
CA LYS A 90 -2.40 -12.08 -11.99
C LYS A 90 -0.89 -11.86 -12.12
N TRP A 91 -0.18 -12.68 -12.89
CA TRP A 91 1.28 -12.55 -13.10
C TRP A 91 1.72 -11.15 -13.56
N HIS A 92 0.86 -10.47 -14.32
CA HIS A 92 1.05 -9.08 -14.75
C HIS A 92 1.36 -8.10 -13.60
N VAL A 93 0.81 -8.31 -12.39
CA VAL A 93 1.07 -7.48 -11.19
C VAL A 93 2.57 -7.49 -10.84
N TYR A 94 3.19 -8.66 -10.85
CA TYR A 94 4.63 -8.84 -10.60
C TYR A 94 5.48 -8.20 -11.71
N VAL A 95 5.02 -8.32 -12.97
CA VAL A 95 5.73 -7.75 -14.13
C VAL A 95 5.74 -6.22 -14.09
N GLU A 96 4.61 -5.56 -13.83
CA GLU A 96 4.55 -4.09 -13.72
C GLU A 96 5.33 -3.54 -12.52
N TYR A 97 5.34 -4.27 -11.38
CA TYR A 97 6.19 -3.91 -10.24
C TYR A 97 7.68 -3.98 -10.60
N LEU A 98 8.16 -5.08 -11.19
CA LEU A 98 9.56 -5.23 -11.62
C LEU A 98 9.95 -4.20 -12.70
N ARG A 99 9.01 -3.86 -13.58
CA ARG A 99 9.18 -2.82 -14.62
C ARG A 99 9.43 -1.44 -14.02
N ALA A 100 8.72 -1.10 -12.93
CA ALA A 100 8.83 0.19 -12.27
C ALA A 100 10.17 0.41 -11.52
N GLY A 101 10.87 -0.66 -11.13
CA GLY A 101 12.12 -0.56 -10.37
C GLY A 101 13.35 -0.14 -11.19
N ALA A 102 13.70 -0.95 -12.19
CA ALA A 102 14.89 -0.74 -13.03
C ALA A 102 14.75 -1.36 -14.44
N GLY A 103 13.51 -1.54 -14.91
CA GLY A 103 13.19 -2.32 -16.11
C GLY A 103 13.30 -3.83 -15.89
N ILE A 104 12.39 -4.57 -16.54
CA ILE A 104 12.16 -6.00 -16.30
C ILE A 104 13.43 -6.85 -16.49
N VAL A 105 14.18 -6.61 -17.56
CA VAL A 105 15.32 -7.46 -17.95
C VAL A 105 16.60 -7.05 -17.23
N LEU A 106 16.99 -5.77 -17.31
CA LEU A 106 18.28 -5.30 -16.79
C LEU A 106 18.36 -5.42 -15.26
N GLY A 107 17.34 -4.92 -14.54
CA GLY A 107 17.31 -4.99 -13.08
C GLY A 107 17.26 -6.42 -12.54
N PHE A 108 16.42 -7.28 -13.12
CA PHE A 108 16.30 -8.67 -12.68
C PHE A 108 17.58 -9.47 -12.92
N LEU A 109 18.20 -9.34 -14.10
CA LEU A 109 19.46 -10.03 -14.41
C LEU A 109 20.60 -9.52 -13.52
N LEU A 110 20.71 -8.22 -13.27
CA LEU A 110 21.76 -7.64 -12.45
C LEU A 110 21.66 -8.07 -10.97
N VAL A 111 20.45 -8.04 -10.38
CA VAL A 111 20.24 -8.54 -9.01
C VAL A 111 20.48 -10.04 -8.90
N SER A 112 20.07 -10.81 -9.91
CA SER A 112 20.29 -12.26 -9.97
C SER A 112 21.79 -12.59 -10.08
N LEU A 113 22.53 -11.89 -10.93
CA LEU A 113 23.97 -12.06 -11.12
C LEU A 113 24.74 -11.72 -9.85
N ILE A 114 24.49 -10.56 -9.23
CA ILE A 114 25.18 -10.16 -7.99
C ILE A 114 24.82 -11.12 -6.84
N SER A 115 23.58 -11.61 -6.77
CA SER A 115 23.19 -12.62 -5.79
C SER A 115 23.85 -13.99 -6.03
N ALA A 116 24.02 -14.39 -7.30
CA ALA A 116 24.72 -15.62 -7.66
C ALA A 116 26.23 -15.53 -7.36
N VAL A 117 26.86 -14.38 -7.60
CA VAL A 117 28.26 -14.12 -7.23
C VAL A 117 28.44 -14.16 -5.71
N GLN A 118 27.53 -13.55 -4.94
CA GLN A 118 27.57 -13.58 -3.47
C GLN A 118 27.38 -15.00 -2.91
N GLN A 119 26.49 -15.80 -3.51
CA GLN A 119 26.31 -17.21 -3.15
C GLN A 119 27.50 -18.08 -3.56
N GLY A 120 28.13 -17.81 -4.71
CA GLY A 120 29.34 -18.50 -5.16
C GLY A 120 30.53 -18.23 -4.23
N ALA A 121 30.72 -16.98 -3.81
CA ALA A 121 31.73 -16.60 -2.82
C ALA A 121 31.50 -17.28 -1.46
N TYR A 122 30.23 -17.41 -1.01
CA TYR A 122 29.89 -18.19 0.18
C TYR A 122 30.31 -19.66 0.06
N ILE A 123 29.88 -20.34 -1.01
CA ILE A 123 30.20 -21.77 -1.25
C ILE A 123 31.72 -21.98 -1.34
N PHE A 124 32.44 -21.09 -2.04
CA PHE A 124 33.89 -21.13 -2.14
C PHE A 124 34.58 -20.99 -0.77
N SER A 125 34.10 -20.08 0.09
CA SER A 125 34.64 -19.91 1.45
C SER A 125 34.45 -21.15 2.33
N SER A 126 33.29 -21.81 2.23
CA SER A 126 33.02 -23.06 2.96
C SER A 126 33.84 -24.24 2.42
N TRP A 127 34.00 -24.34 1.10
CA TRP A 127 34.84 -25.37 0.48
C TRP A 127 36.33 -25.21 0.84
N TRP A 128 36.84 -23.98 0.83
CA TRP A 128 38.21 -23.69 1.26
C TRP A 128 38.46 -24.07 2.72
N LEU A 129 37.49 -23.80 3.60
CA LEU A 129 37.58 -24.19 5.01
C LEU A 129 37.59 -25.71 5.20
N ALA A 130 36.76 -26.46 4.45
CA ALA A 130 36.77 -27.92 4.47
C ALA A 130 38.13 -28.48 4.01
N ALA A 131 38.64 -28.02 2.86
CA ALA A 131 39.95 -28.43 2.33
C ALA A 131 41.16 -28.01 3.19
N TRP A 132 40.97 -27.16 4.21
CA TRP A 132 41.97 -26.88 5.25
C TRP A 132 41.77 -27.73 6.50
N ASN A 133 40.52 -27.97 6.91
CA ASN A 133 40.23 -28.92 7.98
C ASN A 133 40.79 -30.33 7.69
N ASP A 134 40.67 -30.79 6.43
CA ASP A 134 41.14 -32.11 6.03
C ASP A 134 42.68 -32.23 6.11
N ASP A 135 43.41 -31.21 5.67
CA ASP A 135 44.88 -31.11 5.76
C ASP A 135 45.39 -31.14 7.22
N GLU A 136 44.75 -30.39 8.12
CA GLU A 136 45.13 -30.36 9.54
C GLU A 136 44.76 -31.68 10.24
N THR A 137 43.62 -32.28 9.88
CA THR A 137 43.18 -33.60 10.37
C THR A 137 44.13 -34.71 9.92
N TYR A 138 44.58 -34.68 8.66
CA TYR A 138 45.54 -35.63 8.10
C TYR A 138 46.90 -35.56 8.84
N ARG A 139 47.43 -34.35 9.11
CA ARG A 139 48.66 -34.21 9.92
C ARG A 139 48.48 -34.75 11.34
N HIS A 140 47.36 -34.48 12.00
CA HIS A 140 47.09 -35.01 13.34
C HIS A 140 46.98 -36.54 13.36
N GLN A 141 46.40 -37.17 12.34
CA GLN A 141 46.35 -38.63 12.23
C GLN A 141 47.75 -39.23 12.02
N ILE A 142 48.58 -38.64 11.15
CA ILE A 142 49.97 -39.04 10.93
C ILE A 142 50.77 -39.01 12.24
N PHE A 143 50.70 -37.89 12.97
CA PHE A 143 51.49 -37.66 14.17
C PHE A 143 51.11 -38.61 15.32
N ASN A 144 49.84 -39.00 15.41
CA ASN A 144 49.34 -39.83 16.51
C ASN A 144 49.42 -41.35 16.25
N ASN A 145 49.27 -41.82 15.01
CA ASN A 145 49.15 -43.25 14.71
C ASN A 145 50.45 -43.94 14.27
N CYS A 146 51.49 -43.19 13.85
CA CYS A 146 52.79 -43.73 13.42
C CYS A 146 52.72 -44.86 12.35
N THR A 147 51.66 -44.92 11.54
CA THR A 147 51.49 -45.94 10.50
C THR A 147 52.32 -45.63 9.26
N THR A 148 53.47 -46.29 9.13
CA THR A 148 54.41 -46.14 8.02
C THR A 148 53.89 -46.77 6.71
N THR A 149 52.94 -46.12 6.04
CA THR A 149 52.57 -46.43 4.65
C THR A 149 53.04 -45.32 3.70
N GLN A 150 53.89 -45.69 2.74
CA GLN A 150 54.53 -44.74 1.83
C GLN A 150 53.54 -44.17 0.81
N GLN A 151 53.13 -42.91 1.03
CA GLN A 151 52.86 -41.97 -0.06
C GLN A 151 53.69 -40.71 0.18
N HIS A 152 54.45 -40.28 -0.83
CA HIS A 152 55.30 -39.08 -0.78
C HIS A 152 54.46 -37.79 -0.88
N ASN A 153 53.59 -37.57 0.10
CA ASN A 153 52.87 -36.31 0.27
C ASN A 153 53.77 -35.31 1.02
N THR A 154 53.93 -34.11 0.47
CA THR A 154 54.81 -33.04 0.99
C THR A 154 54.50 -32.61 2.42
N ILE A 155 53.28 -32.89 2.90
CA ILE A 155 52.80 -32.64 4.28
C ILE A 155 53.55 -33.51 5.30
N TRP A 156 53.92 -34.75 4.94
CA TRP A 156 54.59 -35.71 5.84
C TRP A 156 56.05 -35.31 6.13
N THR A 157 56.69 -34.63 5.17
CA THR A 157 58.10 -34.19 5.25
C THR A 157 58.29 -32.79 5.85
N MET A 158 57.21 -32.08 6.20
CA MET A 158 57.29 -30.73 6.77
C MET A 158 57.58 -30.74 8.27
N THR A 159 58.68 -30.07 8.65
CA THR A 159 58.98 -29.73 10.05
C THR A 159 57.87 -28.87 10.67
N ASP A 160 57.75 -28.84 11.99
CA ASP A 160 56.69 -28.05 12.66
C ASP A 160 56.81 -26.54 12.42
N VAL A 161 58.02 -26.03 12.13
CA VAL A 161 58.24 -24.64 11.73
C VAL A 161 57.66 -24.38 10.33
N GLU A 162 57.91 -25.26 9.38
CA GLU A 162 57.35 -25.19 8.03
C GLU A 162 55.82 -25.36 8.03
N TRP A 163 55.30 -26.26 8.88
CA TRP A 163 53.86 -26.43 9.06
C TRP A 163 53.21 -25.17 9.65
N ASN A 164 53.79 -24.59 10.69
CA ASN A 164 53.22 -23.37 11.28
C ASN A 164 53.22 -22.21 10.25
N ASN A 165 54.25 -22.12 9.41
CA ASN A 165 54.28 -21.17 8.29
C ASN A 165 53.22 -21.49 7.21
N TYR A 166 53.03 -22.76 6.86
CA TYR A 166 51.99 -23.23 5.92
C TYR A 166 50.57 -22.89 6.42
N ARG A 167 50.31 -23.17 7.71
CA ARG A 167 49.05 -22.88 8.40
C ARG A 167 48.78 -21.38 8.52
N ASN A 168 49.77 -20.60 8.94
CA ASN A 168 49.66 -19.14 9.01
C ASN A 168 49.35 -18.54 7.61
N ARG A 169 50.00 -19.03 6.55
CA ARG A 169 49.69 -18.64 5.17
C ARG A 169 48.23 -18.97 4.79
N ARG A 170 47.72 -20.16 5.13
CA ARG A 170 46.31 -20.52 4.90
C ARG A 170 45.34 -19.65 5.71
N PHE A 171 45.67 -19.32 6.96
CA PHE A 171 44.88 -18.42 7.81
C PHE A 171 44.75 -17.02 7.20
N TYR A 172 45.85 -16.42 6.72
CA TYR A 172 45.82 -15.11 6.04
C TYR A 172 45.01 -15.15 4.75
N ILE A 173 45.16 -16.20 3.93
CA ILE A 173 44.35 -16.37 2.70
C ILE A 173 42.86 -16.48 3.05
N TYR A 174 42.49 -17.28 4.05
CA TYR A 174 41.09 -17.42 4.46
C TYR A 174 40.51 -16.11 5.02
N SER A 175 41.29 -15.35 5.80
CA SER A 175 40.90 -14.02 6.27
C SER A 175 40.65 -13.04 5.11
N GLY A 176 41.47 -13.11 4.05
CA GLY A 176 41.24 -12.37 2.80
C GLY A 176 39.95 -12.78 2.09
N ILE A 177 39.68 -14.09 1.97
CA ILE A 177 38.44 -14.62 1.37
C ILE A 177 37.21 -14.14 2.16
N VAL A 178 37.25 -14.21 3.50
CA VAL A 178 36.15 -13.75 4.37
C VAL A 178 35.94 -12.23 4.24
N LEU A 179 37.00 -11.43 4.20
CA LEU A 179 36.90 -9.98 3.99
C LEU A 179 36.27 -9.64 2.64
N ILE A 180 36.68 -10.30 1.56
CA ILE A 180 36.11 -10.13 0.22
C ILE A 180 34.63 -10.55 0.21
N PHE A 181 34.27 -11.66 0.86
CA PHE A 181 32.89 -12.11 0.99
C PHE A 181 32.00 -11.10 1.74
N VAL A 182 32.50 -10.48 2.82
CA VAL A 182 31.80 -9.41 3.54
C VAL A 182 31.60 -8.18 2.64
N LEU A 183 32.63 -7.74 1.92
CA LEU A 183 32.55 -6.59 1.00
C LEU A 183 31.56 -6.85 -0.15
N ILE A 184 31.58 -8.03 -0.76
CA ILE A 184 30.60 -8.44 -1.78
C ILE A 184 29.18 -8.45 -1.20
N THR A 185 29.01 -8.92 0.04
CA THR A 185 27.70 -8.96 0.70
C THR A 185 27.16 -7.57 0.99
N LEU A 186 27.98 -6.64 1.49
CA LEU A 186 27.62 -5.24 1.72
C LEU A 186 27.27 -4.49 0.43
N PHE A 187 28.06 -4.68 -0.63
CA PHE A 187 27.77 -4.13 -1.96
C PHE A 187 26.45 -4.68 -2.51
N ARG A 188 26.22 -5.99 -2.38
CA ARG A 188 24.99 -6.68 -2.80
C ARG A 188 23.76 -6.17 -2.06
N THR A 189 23.84 -5.89 -0.76
CA THR A 189 22.72 -5.29 -0.02
C THR A 189 22.46 -3.85 -0.47
N ALA A 190 23.51 -3.02 -0.63
CA ALA A 190 23.35 -1.63 -1.03
C ALA A 190 22.75 -1.47 -2.45
N VAL A 191 23.15 -2.31 -3.42
CA VAL A 191 22.57 -2.29 -4.78
C VAL A 191 21.08 -2.68 -4.76
N ILE A 192 20.71 -3.68 -3.96
CA ILE A 192 19.32 -4.13 -3.83
C ILE A 192 18.47 -3.03 -3.15
N GLU A 193 18.97 -2.43 -2.07
CA GLU A 193 18.29 -1.35 -1.36
C GLU A 193 18.13 -0.09 -2.24
N LEU A 194 19.15 0.31 -2.99
CA LEU A 194 19.04 1.41 -3.96
C LEU A 194 18.01 1.13 -5.06
N MET A 195 17.92 -0.11 -5.54
CA MET A 195 16.90 -0.52 -6.51
C MET A 195 15.49 -0.52 -5.90
N PHE A 196 15.30 -0.96 -4.65
CA PHE A 196 14.01 -0.88 -3.97
C PHE A 196 13.65 0.57 -3.60
N LEU A 197 14.60 1.42 -3.23
CA LEU A 197 14.36 2.87 -3.07
C LEU A 197 13.97 3.52 -4.39
N ASN A 198 14.56 3.12 -5.53
CA ASN A 198 14.12 3.61 -6.83
C ASN A 198 12.74 3.07 -7.23
N ALA A 199 12.46 1.78 -7.02
CA ALA A 199 11.14 1.19 -7.24
C ALA A 199 10.07 1.85 -6.36
N ALA A 200 10.38 2.09 -5.09
CA ALA A 200 9.53 2.81 -4.15
C ALA A 200 9.32 4.25 -4.60
N ARG A 201 10.34 4.99 -5.05
CA ARG A 201 10.18 6.36 -5.60
C ARG A 201 9.39 6.39 -6.90
N VAL A 202 9.64 5.49 -7.85
CA VAL A 202 8.94 5.46 -9.14
C VAL A 202 7.51 5.00 -8.98
N LEU A 203 7.27 3.95 -8.19
CA LEU A 203 5.92 3.53 -7.83
C LEU A 203 5.24 4.63 -7.03
N HIS A 204 5.84 5.13 -5.94
CA HIS A 204 5.31 6.25 -5.17
C HIS A 204 5.02 7.45 -6.06
N ASN A 205 5.81 7.78 -7.10
CA ASN A 205 5.54 8.94 -7.95
C ASN A 205 4.50 8.70 -9.07
N LYS A 206 4.46 7.49 -9.65
CA LYS A 206 3.40 7.03 -10.59
C LYS A 206 2.06 6.97 -9.87
N MET A 207 2.10 6.49 -8.64
CA MET A 207 1.03 6.51 -7.66
C MET A 207 0.74 7.98 -7.28
N PHE A 208 1.71 8.82 -6.84
CA PHE A 208 1.58 10.23 -6.35
C PHE A 208 0.83 11.13 -7.33
N ARG A 209 1.17 11.06 -8.62
CA ARG A 209 0.46 11.80 -9.70
C ARG A 209 -0.98 11.33 -9.91
N ARG A 210 -1.28 10.12 -9.46
CA ARG A 210 -2.61 9.49 -9.33
C ARG A 210 -3.10 9.46 -7.86
N LEU A 211 -2.48 10.24 -6.94
CA LEU A 211 -2.64 10.20 -5.46
C LEU A 211 -3.08 11.52 -4.86
N ILE A 212 -2.64 12.59 -5.53
CA ILE A 212 -3.43 13.81 -5.74
C ILE A 212 -4.79 13.43 -6.41
N ARG A 213 -4.97 12.15 -6.79
CA ARG A 213 -6.22 11.42 -7.06
C ARG A 213 -6.36 10.03 -6.31
N ALA A 214 -5.85 9.88 -5.06
CA ALA A 214 -5.99 8.80 -3.99
C ALA A 214 -4.84 7.76 -3.61
N PRO A 215 -4.63 7.35 -2.31
CA PRO A 215 -3.32 6.87 -1.73
C PRO A 215 -3.06 5.39 -1.28
N ILE A 216 -1.79 4.87 -1.37
CA ILE A 216 -1.28 3.51 -0.90
C ILE A 216 0.25 3.48 -0.52
N VAL A 217 0.76 2.40 0.15
CA VAL A 217 2.15 2.00 0.56
C VAL A 217 2.22 0.43 0.70
N PHE A 218 3.28 -0.42 0.63
CA PHE A 218 4.64 -0.60 0.01
C PHE A 218 5.18 -2.04 0.39
N PHE A 219 6.10 -2.72 -0.36
CA PHE A 219 7.06 -3.79 0.13
C PHE A 219 8.12 -4.30 -0.90
N ASP A 220 9.10 -5.12 -0.46
CA ASP A 220 10.24 -5.81 -1.19
C ASP A 220 10.04 -7.34 -1.45
N THR A 221 10.94 -7.98 -2.27
CA THR A 221 11.65 -9.29 -1.99
C THR A 221 12.41 -9.86 -3.22
N ASN A 222 13.72 -10.16 -3.11
CA ASN A 222 14.43 -11.16 -3.98
C ASN A 222 15.79 -11.81 -3.51
N PRO A 223 16.20 -11.92 -2.22
CA PRO A 223 17.46 -12.64 -1.88
C PRO A 223 17.41 -14.17 -1.86
N CYS A 224 16.28 -14.76 -1.46
CA CYS A 224 16.26 -16.05 -0.75
C CYS A 224 16.46 -17.29 -1.65
N CYS A 225 15.86 -17.28 -2.84
CA CYS A 225 15.80 -18.44 -3.73
C CYS A 225 17.20 -18.92 -4.19
N PHE A 226 18.13 -17.99 -4.39
CA PHE A 226 19.51 -18.30 -4.80
C PHE A 226 20.29 -19.05 -3.71
N GLN A 227 20.01 -18.78 -2.43
CA GLN A 227 20.66 -19.47 -1.31
C GLN A 227 20.23 -20.94 -1.24
N VAL A 228 18.94 -21.22 -1.45
CA VAL A 228 18.42 -22.61 -1.50
C VAL A 228 19.07 -23.40 -2.63
N LEU A 229 19.13 -22.83 -3.85
CA LEU A 229 19.78 -23.47 -4.99
C LEU A 229 21.26 -23.76 -4.71
N GLY A 230 21.97 -22.83 -4.06
CA GLY A 230 23.37 -23.02 -3.66
C GLY A 230 23.59 -24.17 -2.68
N ILE A 231 22.76 -24.31 -1.64
CA ILE A 231 22.88 -25.42 -0.68
C ILE A 231 22.46 -26.75 -1.31
N VAL A 232 21.40 -26.78 -2.14
CA VAL A 232 20.99 -28.00 -2.86
C VAL A 232 22.10 -28.49 -3.80
N ALA A 233 22.78 -27.58 -4.52
CA ALA A 233 23.92 -27.93 -5.37
C ALA A 233 25.10 -28.50 -4.56
N LEU A 234 25.45 -27.88 -3.42
CA LEU A 234 26.52 -28.34 -2.55
C LEU A 234 26.23 -29.73 -1.94
N VAL A 235 25.01 -29.92 -1.41
CA VAL A 235 24.58 -31.21 -0.82
C VAL A 235 24.47 -32.30 -1.88
N GLY A 236 23.96 -31.98 -3.07
CA GLY A 236 23.88 -32.92 -4.19
C GLY A 236 25.24 -33.32 -4.76
N TRP A 237 26.23 -32.42 -4.71
CA TRP A 237 27.63 -32.71 -5.08
C TRP A 237 28.32 -33.62 -4.06
N LEU A 238 28.19 -33.30 -2.76
CA LEU A 238 28.84 -34.06 -1.70
C LEU A 238 28.20 -35.45 -1.49
N HIS A 239 26.87 -35.54 -1.54
CA HIS A 239 26.12 -36.74 -1.16
C HIS A 239 24.91 -36.99 -2.09
N PRO A 240 25.12 -37.46 -3.34
CA PRO A 240 24.05 -37.63 -4.34
C PRO A 240 22.85 -38.48 -3.88
N TRP A 241 23.07 -39.46 -3.01
CA TRP A 241 22.03 -40.30 -2.43
C TRP A 241 21.01 -39.54 -1.56
N SER A 242 21.39 -38.38 -1.00
CA SER A 242 20.50 -37.54 -0.18
C SER A 242 19.44 -36.78 -0.99
N ILE A 243 19.60 -36.71 -2.33
CA ILE A 243 18.70 -35.99 -3.23
C ILE A 243 17.29 -36.60 -3.23
N VAL A 244 17.16 -37.94 -3.10
CA VAL A 244 15.85 -38.60 -3.15
C VAL A 244 14.97 -38.21 -1.94
N PRO A 245 15.42 -38.31 -0.67
CA PRO A 245 14.72 -37.71 0.46
C PRO A 245 14.43 -36.21 0.29
N ALA A 246 15.36 -35.44 -0.26
CA ALA A 246 15.19 -33.99 -0.44
C ALA A 246 14.05 -33.65 -1.43
N LEU A 247 13.93 -34.40 -2.54
CA LEU A 247 12.86 -34.22 -3.52
C LEU A 247 11.47 -34.57 -2.96
N VAL A 248 11.38 -35.66 -2.18
CA VAL A 248 10.13 -36.07 -1.52
C VAL A 248 9.67 -34.99 -0.53
N SER A 249 10.59 -34.50 0.31
CA SER A 249 10.29 -33.43 1.26
C SER A 249 9.98 -32.10 0.60
N ALA A 250 10.66 -31.74 -0.50
CA ALA A 250 10.33 -30.55 -1.29
C ALA A 250 8.89 -30.63 -1.85
N GLY A 251 8.47 -31.80 -2.37
CA GLY A 251 7.09 -32.04 -2.78
C GLY A 251 6.08 -31.84 -1.65
N GLY A 252 6.37 -32.38 -0.46
CA GLY A 252 5.55 -32.19 0.74
C GLY A 252 5.42 -30.71 1.16
N LEU A 253 6.53 -29.97 1.17
CA LEU A 253 6.53 -28.53 1.49
C LEU A 253 5.77 -27.70 0.45
N LEU A 254 5.90 -28.02 -0.84
CA LEU A 254 5.14 -27.36 -1.91
C LEU A 254 3.63 -27.64 -1.82
N PHE A 255 3.22 -28.83 -1.39
CA PHE A 255 1.82 -29.13 -1.10
C PHE A 255 1.28 -28.31 0.09
N VAL A 256 2.02 -28.25 1.20
CA VAL A 256 1.65 -27.40 2.36
C VAL A 256 1.57 -25.93 1.94
N ARG A 257 2.55 -25.44 1.18
CA ARG A 257 2.55 -24.08 0.58
C ARG A 257 1.29 -23.84 -0.24
N TYR A 258 0.93 -24.74 -1.15
CA TYR A 258 -0.21 -24.58 -2.06
C TYR A 258 -1.52 -24.34 -1.30
N ARG A 259 -1.74 -25.07 -0.19
CA ARG A 259 -2.92 -24.87 0.68
C ARG A 259 -2.81 -23.58 1.49
N PHE A 260 -1.67 -23.35 2.15
CA PHE A 260 -1.41 -22.18 3.00
C PHE A 260 -1.53 -20.85 2.24
N ALA A 261 -1.00 -20.77 1.02
CA ALA A 261 -0.93 -19.53 0.24
C ALA A 261 -2.30 -18.95 -0.13
N SER A 262 -3.30 -19.78 -0.44
CA SER A 262 -4.63 -19.25 -0.75
C SER A 262 -5.30 -18.70 0.51
N THR A 263 -5.32 -19.47 1.59
CA THR A 263 -5.94 -19.06 2.87
C THR A 263 -5.27 -17.81 3.44
N SER A 264 -3.93 -17.72 3.40
CA SER A 264 -3.17 -16.55 3.86
C SER A 264 -3.56 -15.28 3.10
N ARG A 265 -3.67 -15.35 1.76
CA ARG A 265 -4.06 -14.21 0.91
C ARG A 265 -5.50 -13.78 1.18
N ASP A 266 -6.44 -14.72 1.28
CA ASP A 266 -7.87 -14.42 1.46
C ASP A 266 -8.20 -13.94 2.89
N LEU A 267 -7.40 -14.32 3.89
CA LEU A 267 -7.42 -13.74 5.24
C LEU A 267 -6.75 -12.36 5.29
N LYS A 268 -5.65 -12.11 4.57
CA LYS A 268 -5.05 -10.77 4.52
C LYS A 268 -5.97 -9.76 3.83
N ARG A 269 -6.69 -10.18 2.78
CA ARG A 269 -7.78 -9.39 2.19
C ARG A 269 -8.94 -9.16 3.18
N LEU A 270 -9.19 -10.06 4.13
CA LEU A 270 -10.21 -9.86 5.18
C LEU A 270 -9.75 -8.82 6.22
N GLU A 271 -8.55 -8.97 6.79
CA GLU A 271 -7.95 -7.98 7.71
C GLU A 271 -7.86 -6.60 7.06
N GLY A 272 -7.47 -6.54 5.78
CA GLY A 272 -7.44 -5.31 5.02
C GLY A 272 -8.79 -4.62 4.78
N ILE A 273 -9.92 -5.29 5.02
CA ILE A 273 -11.28 -4.73 4.96
C ILE A 273 -11.75 -4.38 6.38
N THR A 274 -11.62 -5.28 7.35
CA THR A 274 -12.03 -5.06 8.76
C THR A 274 -11.29 -3.91 9.43
N ARG A 275 -10.07 -3.58 8.97
CA ARG A 275 -9.29 -2.45 9.47
C ARG A 275 -9.80 -1.08 9.01
N SER A 276 -10.56 -1.02 7.92
CA SER A 276 -11.04 0.26 7.37
C SER A 276 -12.07 0.96 8.29
N PRO A 277 -13.13 0.28 8.79
CA PRO A 277 -14.06 0.83 9.78
C PRO A 277 -13.39 1.46 11.01
N VAL A 278 -12.32 0.84 11.53
CA VAL A 278 -11.58 1.32 12.71
C VAL A 278 -10.99 2.72 12.45
N TYR A 279 -10.44 2.97 11.26
CA TYR A 279 -9.91 4.28 10.90
C TYR A 279 -11.00 5.31 10.58
N SER A 280 -12.08 4.92 9.89
CA SER A 280 -13.18 5.84 9.60
C SER A 280 -13.93 6.27 10.85
N HIS A 281 -14.15 5.34 11.80
CA HIS A 281 -14.77 5.63 13.09
C HIS A 281 -13.88 6.54 13.95
N LEU A 282 -12.58 6.25 14.04
CA LEU A 282 -11.64 7.14 14.76
C LEU A 282 -11.63 8.56 14.16
N SER A 283 -11.65 8.67 12.83
CA SER A 283 -11.72 9.95 12.13
C SER A 283 -13.02 10.70 12.42
N SER A 284 -14.19 10.04 12.35
CA SER A 284 -15.47 10.70 12.64
C SER A 284 -15.60 11.09 14.11
N THR A 285 -15.09 10.29 15.05
CA THR A 285 -15.03 10.65 16.48
C THR A 285 -14.15 11.89 16.71
N ILE A 286 -13.02 12.04 16.00
CA ILE A 286 -12.15 13.23 16.14
C ILE A 286 -12.85 14.50 15.64
N HIS A 287 -13.48 14.46 14.46
CA HIS A 287 -14.20 15.63 13.92
C HIS A 287 -15.47 15.94 14.74
N GLY A 288 -16.20 14.90 15.18
CA GLY A 288 -17.44 15.01 15.95
C GLY A 288 -17.27 15.15 17.47
N LEU A 289 -16.04 15.26 18.00
CA LEU A 289 -15.76 15.09 19.44
C LEU A 289 -16.56 16.03 20.36
N LYS A 290 -16.84 17.27 19.91
CA LYS A 290 -17.69 18.23 20.64
C LYS A 290 -19.13 17.72 20.76
N VAL A 291 -19.67 17.12 19.71
CA VAL A 291 -21.05 16.59 19.64
C VAL A 291 -21.18 15.36 20.54
N VAL A 292 -20.25 14.40 20.44
CA VAL A 292 -20.26 13.18 21.29
C VAL A 292 -20.31 13.54 22.77
N ARG A 293 -19.50 14.52 23.19
CA ARG A 293 -19.46 15.04 24.58
C ARG A 293 -20.72 15.82 24.98
N ALA A 294 -21.29 16.61 24.07
CA ALA A 294 -22.51 17.36 24.34
C ALA A 294 -23.72 16.43 24.60
N TYR A 295 -23.82 15.34 23.84
CA TYR A 295 -24.84 14.30 24.02
C TYR A 295 -24.49 13.23 25.08
N ARG A 296 -23.31 13.31 25.71
CA ARG A 296 -22.77 12.31 26.66
C ARG A 296 -22.78 10.88 26.12
N ALA A 297 -22.45 10.73 24.84
CA ALA A 297 -22.55 9.48 24.10
C ALA A 297 -21.22 8.67 24.06
N GLU A 298 -20.25 9.01 24.91
CA GLU A 298 -18.90 8.43 24.91
C GLU A 298 -18.91 6.90 25.02
N ASP A 299 -19.72 6.33 25.91
CA ASP A 299 -19.76 4.87 26.13
C ASP A 299 -20.33 4.10 24.93
N VAL A 300 -21.29 4.69 24.21
CA VAL A 300 -21.87 4.11 22.99
C VAL A 300 -20.83 4.08 21.87
N TRP A 301 -20.20 5.24 21.59
CA TRP A 301 -19.14 5.36 20.60
C TRP A 301 -17.89 4.54 20.95
N SER A 302 -17.60 4.36 22.25
CA SER A 302 -16.53 3.48 22.72
C SER A 302 -16.87 2.01 22.44
N THR A 303 -18.12 1.60 22.68
CA THR A 303 -18.59 0.22 22.43
C THR A 303 -18.56 -0.14 20.94
N ASP A 304 -19.02 0.76 20.07
CA ASP A 304 -18.98 0.56 18.61
C ASP A 304 -17.53 0.52 18.07
N PHE A 305 -16.65 1.38 18.58
CA PHE A 305 -15.22 1.33 18.27
C PHE A 305 -14.58 0.00 18.70
N ILE A 306 -14.91 -0.48 19.90
CA ILE A 306 -14.46 -1.79 20.40
C ILE A 306 -14.97 -2.91 19.51
N ALA A 307 -16.23 -2.90 19.06
CA ALA A 307 -16.77 -3.91 18.14
C ALA A 307 -16.01 -3.97 16.80
N HIS A 308 -15.70 -2.82 16.19
CA HIS A 308 -14.86 -2.75 14.99
C HIS A 308 -13.42 -3.23 15.24
N LEU A 309 -12.84 -2.89 16.39
CA LEU A 309 -11.51 -3.35 16.79
C LEU A 309 -11.48 -4.88 17.01
N ASP A 310 -12.56 -5.45 17.55
CA ASP A 310 -12.72 -6.88 17.81
C ASP A 310 -12.79 -7.68 16.51
N ASP A 311 -13.60 -7.26 15.53
CA ASP A 311 -13.66 -7.93 14.22
C ASP A 311 -12.34 -7.86 13.45
N ASN A 312 -11.64 -6.73 13.53
CA ASN A 312 -10.30 -6.63 12.98
C ASN A 312 -9.29 -7.53 13.72
N THR A 313 -9.42 -7.65 15.03
CA THR A 313 -8.57 -8.52 15.87
C THR A 313 -8.84 -9.99 15.60
N ARG A 314 -10.10 -10.40 15.38
CA ARG A 314 -10.51 -11.74 14.94
C ARG A 314 -9.87 -12.09 13.59
N ALA A 315 -9.95 -11.19 12.60
CA ALA A 315 -9.31 -11.38 11.29
C ALA A 315 -7.77 -11.52 11.40
N ASN A 316 -7.12 -10.67 12.19
CA ASN A 316 -5.67 -10.75 12.43
C ASN A 316 -5.26 -12.03 13.19
N HIS A 317 -6.05 -12.45 14.18
CA HIS A 317 -5.81 -13.70 14.92
C HIS A 317 -5.86 -14.92 13.99
N LEU A 318 -6.80 -14.96 13.04
CA LEU A 318 -6.85 -16.02 12.02
C LEU A 318 -5.61 -16.06 11.13
N ILE A 319 -5.00 -14.91 10.80
CA ILE A 319 -3.71 -14.85 10.08
C ILE A 319 -2.60 -15.48 10.94
N ILE A 320 -2.52 -15.11 12.22
CA ILE A 320 -1.52 -15.65 13.16
C ILE A 320 -1.68 -17.18 13.34
N ALA A 321 -2.92 -17.65 13.52
CA ALA A 321 -3.25 -19.07 13.64
C ALA A 321 -2.90 -19.85 12.36
N THR A 322 -3.21 -19.29 11.18
CA THR A 322 -2.89 -19.91 9.87
C THR A 322 -1.38 -19.98 9.63
N ASN A 323 -0.63 -18.95 10.01
CA ASN A 323 0.84 -18.97 10.00
C ASN A 323 1.41 -20.02 10.96
N ARG A 324 0.79 -20.23 12.12
CA ARG A 324 1.21 -21.25 13.11
C ARG A 324 0.88 -22.68 12.65
N TRP A 325 -0.28 -22.89 12.01
CA TRP A 325 -0.64 -24.15 11.36
C TRP A 325 0.39 -24.53 10.29
N ALA A 326 0.76 -23.59 9.42
CA ALA A 326 1.75 -23.81 8.38
C ALA A 326 3.13 -24.12 8.98
N ALA A 327 3.54 -23.40 10.04
CA ALA A 327 4.78 -23.67 10.77
C ALA A 327 4.88 -25.14 11.21
N ILE A 328 3.92 -25.61 11.99
CA ILE A 328 3.91 -26.98 12.53
C ILE A 328 3.98 -28.01 11.40
N ARG A 329 3.30 -27.78 10.25
CA ARG A 329 3.37 -28.70 9.10
C ARG A 329 4.72 -28.67 8.38
N PHE A 330 5.37 -27.52 8.27
CA PHE A 330 6.75 -27.44 7.77
C PHE A 330 7.74 -28.14 8.70
N ASP A 331 7.51 -28.10 10.02
CA ASP A 331 8.37 -28.72 11.03
C ASP A 331 8.20 -30.25 11.06
N TRP A 332 6.99 -30.77 10.82
CA TRP A 332 6.78 -32.21 10.58
C TRP A 332 7.52 -32.73 9.34
N VAL A 333 7.52 -31.98 8.23
CA VAL A 333 8.29 -32.36 7.03
C VAL A 333 9.80 -32.25 7.28
N ALA A 334 10.25 -31.33 8.13
CA ALA A 334 11.66 -31.26 8.57
C ALA A 334 12.09 -32.53 9.32
N LEU A 335 11.27 -32.96 10.29
CA LEU A 335 11.54 -34.15 11.10
C LEU A 335 11.59 -35.42 10.23
N ILE A 336 10.66 -35.56 9.27
CA ILE A 336 10.65 -36.67 8.32
C ILE A 336 11.87 -36.63 7.40
N PHE A 337 12.25 -35.46 6.87
CA PHE A 337 13.45 -35.32 6.03
C PHE A 337 14.72 -35.76 6.76
N ILE A 338 14.95 -35.21 7.96
CA ILE A 338 16.14 -35.48 8.76
C ILE A 338 16.17 -36.97 9.16
N GLY A 339 15.04 -37.53 9.59
CA GLY A 339 14.91 -38.96 9.94
C GLY A 339 15.16 -39.92 8.77
N LEU A 340 14.74 -39.56 7.55
CA LEU A 340 15.04 -40.33 6.34
C LEU A 340 16.53 -40.26 5.97
N VAL A 341 17.17 -39.09 6.08
CA VAL A 341 18.60 -38.93 5.77
C VAL A 341 19.48 -39.64 6.80
N THR A 342 19.16 -39.59 8.10
CA THR A 342 19.92 -40.32 9.13
C THR A 342 19.78 -41.83 9.00
N LEU A 343 18.56 -42.33 8.75
CA LEU A 343 18.33 -43.76 8.53
C LEU A 343 19.06 -44.25 7.27
N LEU A 344 19.03 -43.48 6.18
CA LEU A 344 19.74 -43.83 4.94
C LEU A 344 21.27 -43.81 5.13
N ALA A 345 21.82 -42.82 5.84
CA ALA A 345 23.24 -42.77 6.20
C ALA A 345 23.65 -44.00 7.06
N MET A 346 22.80 -44.38 8.03
CA MET A 346 23.03 -45.54 8.88
C MET A 346 23.01 -46.85 8.08
N VAL A 347 22.02 -47.04 7.19
CA VAL A 347 21.93 -48.23 6.34
C VAL A 347 23.14 -48.34 5.42
N LEU A 348 23.51 -47.27 4.70
CA LEU A 348 24.64 -47.28 3.76
C LEU A 348 26.00 -47.55 4.43
N ARG A 349 26.14 -47.20 5.71
CA ARG A 349 27.30 -47.58 6.54
C ARG A 349 27.25 -49.05 6.96
N VAL A 350 26.08 -49.55 7.37
CA VAL A 350 25.90 -50.94 7.84
C VAL A 350 26.01 -51.97 6.70
N THR A 351 25.68 -51.59 5.46
CA THR A 351 25.85 -52.44 4.27
C THR A 351 27.24 -52.36 3.64
N GLU A 352 28.21 -51.66 4.27
CA GLU A 352 29.57 -51.39 3.78
C GLU A 352 29.65 -50.77 2.37
N TYR A 353 28.53 -50.31 1.80
CA TYR A 353 28.46 -49.70 0.47
C TYR A 353 29.22 -48.37 0.42
N HIS A 354 29.24 -47.63 1.53
CA HIS A 354 30.14 -46.51 1.75
C HIS A 354 30.72 -46.54 3.17
N ASN A 355 32.05 -46.56 3.26
CA ASN A 355 32.80 -46.46 4.52
C ASN A 355 32.81 -45.03 5.06
N PHE A 356 31.63 -44.50 5.41
CA PHE A 356 31.49 -43.15 5.97
C PHE A 356 32.23 -43.01 7.31
N SER A 357 33.11 -42.03 7.42
CA SER A 357 33.65 -41.65 8.73
C SER A 357 32.55 -41.08 9.64
N PRO A 358 32.72 -41.12 10.98
CA PRO A 358 31.80 -40.46 11.90
C PRO A 358 31.67 -38.94 11.65
N ALA A 359 32.71 -38.30 11.10
CA ALA A 359 32.71 -36.88 10.76
C ALA A 359 31.82 -36.58 9.54
N GLU A 360 31.89 -37.39 8.47
CA GLU A 360 31.03 -37.25 7.30
C GLU A 360 29.55 -37.36 7.66
N ILE A 361 29.17 -38.31 8.53
CA ILE A 361 27.78 -38.48 8.97
C ILE A 361 27.31 -37.25 9.76
N ALA A 362 28.17 -36.66 10.58
CA ALA A 362 27.87 -35.41 11.28
C ALA A 362 27.72 -34.22 10.31
N LEU A 363 28.57 -34.12 9.29
CA LEU A 363 28.48 -33.10 8.24
C LEU A 363 27.19 -33.22 7.41
N VAL A 364 26.84 -34.43 6.97
CA VAL A 364 25.55 -34.72 6.31
C VAL A 364 24.39 -34.22 7.15
N LEU A 365 24.39 -34.53 8.45
CA LEU A 365 23.38 -34.09 9.42
C LEU A 365 23.30 -32.56 9.51
N SER A 366 24.42 -31.88 9.69
CA SER A 366 24.51 -30.42 9.82
C SER A 366 24.06 -29.70 8.55
N TYR A 367 24.45 -30.18 7.37
CA TYR A 367 24.00 -29.61 6.09
C TYR A 367 22.53 -29.91 5.82
N SER A 368 22.02 -31.08 6.18
CA SER A 368 20.60 -31.43 6.03
C SER A 368 19.69 -30.56 6.90
N LEU A 369 20.08 -30.32 8.16
CA LEU A 369 19.37 -29.40 9.05
C LEU A 369 19.37 -27.97 8.48
N SER A 370 20.52 -27.50 8.01
CA SER A 370 20.71 -26.16 7.44
C SER A 370 19.89 -25.94 6.16
N LEU A 371 19.92 -26.91 5.23
CA LEU A 371 19.11 -26.96 4.02
C LEU A 371 17.62 -26.86 4.36
N MET A 372 17.17 -27.65 5.34
CA MET A 372 15.75 -27.70 5.71
C MET A 372 15.26 -26.38 6.31
N THR A 373 16.00 -25.79 7.25
CA THR A 373 15.65 -24.48 7.84
C THR A 373 15.57 -23.38 6.77
N LEU A 374 16.52 -23.33 5.84
CA LEU A 374 16.50 -22.35 4.75
C LEU A 374 15.35 -22.58 3.76
N LEU A 375 15.04 -23.84 3.43
CA LEU A 375 13.94 -24.20 2.54
C LEU A 375 12.58 -23.86 3.15
N GLN A 376 12.37 -24.18 4.43
CA GLN A 376 11.20 -23.73 5.18
C GLN A 376 11.06 -22.20 5.14
N TRP A 377 12.13 -21.47 5.47
CA TRP A 377 12.10 -20.01 5.53
C TRP A 377 11.78 -19.41 4.16
N THR A 378 12.42 -19.90 3.10
CA THR A 378 12.17 -19.46 1.71
C THR A 378 10.73 -19.70 1.27
N ILE A 379 10.12 -20.82 1.67
CA ILE A 379 8.71 -21.12 1.36
C ILE A 379 7.76 -20.22 2.16
N ARG A 380 8.05 -19.94 3.44
CA ARG A 380 7.32 -18.95 4.25
C ARG A 380 7.41 -17.55 3.59
N GLN A 381 8.62 -17.10 3.25
CA GLN A 381 8.84 -15.80 2.59
C GLN A 381 8.09 -15.71 1.26
N SER A 382 8.12 -16.74 0.41
CA SER A 382 7.42 -16.70 -0.88
C SER A 382 5.89 -16.57 -0.75
N VAL A 383 5.29 -17.01 0.36
CA VAL A 383 3.88 -16.73 0.68
C VAL A 383 3.70 -15.33 1.26
N VAL A 384 4.65 -14.82 2.06
CA VAL A 384 4.65 -13.40 2.49
C VAL A 384 4.70 -12.47 1.28
N VAL A 385 5.51 -12.74 0.25
CA VAL A 385 5.51 -11.95 -1.01
C VAL A 385 4.13 -11.98 -1.66
N GLU A 386 3.54 -13.17 -1.85
CA GLU A 386 2.24 -13.32 -2.50
C GLU A 386 1.12 -12.64 -1.68
N THR A 387 1.22 -12.63 -0.36
CA THR A 387 0.29 -11.95 0.54
C THR A 387 0.51 -10.43 0.59
N GLN A 388 1.74 -9.91 0.49
CA GLN A 388 2.01 -8.46 0.41
C GLN A 388 1.67 -7.88 -0.96
N MET A 389 1.78 -8.68 -2.03
CA MET A 389 1.43 -8.25 -3.40
C MET A 389 -0.06 -7.93 -3.60
N THR A 390 -0.96 -8.28 -2.66
CA THR A 390 -2.34 -7.75 -2.69
C THR A 390 -2.40 -6.23 -2.44
N SER A 391 -1.40 -5.66 -1.76
CA SER A 391 -1.28 -4.21 -1.62
C SER A 391 -0.88 -3.56 -2.96
N VAL A 392 -0.02 -4.23 -3.75
CA VAL A 392 0.35 -3.78 -5.11
C VAL A 392 -0.79 -4.02 -6.10
N GLU A 393 -1.60 -5.06 -5.91
CA GLU A 393 -2.85 -5.28 -6.65
C GLU A 393 -3.81 -4.07 -6.47
N ARG A 394 -4.04 -3.63 -5.22
CA ARG A 394 -4.77 -2.37 -4.92
C ARG A 394 -4.10 -1.12 -5.52
N VAL A 395 -2.76 -1.03 -5.59
CA VAL A 395 -2.08 0.08 -6.32
C VAL A 395 -2.43 0.07 -7.79
N LEU A 396 -2.45 -1.11 -8.42
CA LEU A 396 -2.77 -1.25 -9.83
C LEU A 396 -4.26 -1.00 -10.12
N GLU A 397 -5.15 -1.28 -9.17
CA GLU A 397 -6.58 -0.90 -9.20
C GLU A 397 -6.77 0.62 -9.20
N TYR A 398 -6.21 1.36 -8.23
CA TYR A 398 -6.28 2.83 -8.24
C TYR A 398 -5.55 3.44 -9.45
N CYS A 399 -4.51 2.76 -9.97
CA CYS A 399 -3.87 3.09 -11.23
C CYS A 399 -4.70 2.78 -12.49
N ALA A 400 -5.84 2.12 -12.37
CA ALA A 400 -6.74 1.77 -13.48
C ALA A 400 -8.11 2.48 -13.38
N LEU A 401 -8.29 3.37 -12.41
CA LEU A 401 -9.47 4.24 -12.33
C LEU A 401 -9.57 5.17 -13.54
N ASP A 402 -10.81 5.42 -13.98
CA ASP A 402 -11.13 6.41 -14.99
C ASP A 402 -10.60 7.78 -14.57
N GLN A 403 -9.97 8.49 -15.50
CA GLN A 403 -9.34 9.78 -15.23
C GLN A 403 -10.24 10.91 -15.74
N GLU A 404 -10.25 12.06 -15.05
CA GLU A 404 -10.82 13.29 -15.59
C GLU A 404 -10.29 13.56 -17.02
N PRO A 405 -11.07 14.22 -17.90
CA PRO A 405 -10.60 14.70 -19.19
C PRO A 405 -9.24 15.40 -19.14
N PRO A 406 -8.45 15.38 -20.23
CA PRO A 406 -7.10 15.93 -20.22
C PRO A 406 -7.10 17.40 -19.80
N ALA A 407 -6.23 17.72 -18.84
CA ALA A 407 -6.04 19.08 -18.31
C ALA A 407 -5.75 20.10 -19.42
N GLN A 408 -5.03 19.68 -20.46
CA GLN A 408 -4.72 20.48 -21.63
C GLN A 408 -4.94 19.66 -22.90
N VAL A 409 -5.55 20.28 -23.91
CA VAL A 409 -5.75 19.67 -25.23
C VAL A 409 -4.54 19.93 -26.15
N PRO A 410 -4.36 19.11 -27.22
CA PRO A 410 -3.39 19.37 -28.28
C PRO A 410 -3.55 20.78 -28.86
N HIS A 411 -2.45 21.36 -29.34
CA HIS A 411 -2.37 22.79 -29.66
C HIS A 411 -3.41 23.25 -30.71
N ASP A 412 -3.80 22.35 -31.63
CA ASP A 412 -4.79 22.61 -32.68
C ASP A 412 -6.23 22.82 -32.16
N HIS A 413 -6.51 22.44 -30.91
CA HIS A 413 -7.83 22.52 -30.27
C HIS A 413 -7.90 23.51 -29.10
N ARG A 414 -6.83 24.28 -28.85
CA ARG A 414 -6.85 25.29 -27.78
C ARG A 414 -7.60 26.55 -28.24
N PRO A 415 -8.40 27.18 -27.36
CA PRO A 415 -8.98 28.49 -27.65
C PRO A 415 -7.87 29.55 -27.74
N PRO A 416 -8.10 30.68 -28.44
CA PRO A 416 -7.09 31.73 -28.59
C PRO A 416 -6.71 32.34 -27.23
N PRO A 417 -5.50 32.90 -27.06
CA PRO A 417 -5.05 33.47 -25.77
C PRO A 417 -5.93 34.61 -25.23
N SER A 418 -6.75 35.23 -26.08
CA SER A 418 -7.75 36.25 -25.73
C SER A 418 -9.11 35.70 -25.30
N TRP A 419 -9.30 34.38 -25.23
CA TRP A 419 -10.56 33.76 -24.79
C TRP A 419 -10.59 33.55 -23.25
N PRO A 420 -11.75 33.74 -22.60
CA PRO A 420 -12.96 34.36 -23.12
C PRO A 420 -12.74 35.85 -23.37
N SER A 421 -13.28 36.33 -24.48
CA SER A 421 -13.10 37.67 -25.04
C SER A 421 -14.28 38.60 -24.74
N HIS A 422 -15.49 38.04 -24.64
CA HIS A 422 -16.74 38.72 -24.33
C HIS A 422 -17.43 38.09 -23.11
N GLY A 423 -17.26 36.78 -22.89
CA GLY A 423 -17.84 36.06 -21.77
C GLY A 423 -19.33 35.73 -21.95
N GLN A 424 -19.79 35.57 -23.19
CA GLN A 424 -21.17 35.10 -23.44
C GLN A 424 -21.26 33.60 -23.12
N ILE A 425 -22.22 33.19 -22.29
CA ILE A 425 -22.41 31.78 -21.90
C ILE A 425 -23.76 31.29 -22.43
N VAL A 426 -23.77 30.18 -23.15
CA VAL A 426 -24.97 29.53 -23.70
C VAL A 426 -25.07 28.11 -23.16
N PHE A 427 -26.16 27.81 -22.46
CA PHE A 427 -26.61 26.45 -22.15
C PHE A 427 -27.68 26.07 -23.17
N ASP A 428 -27.50 24.93 -23.83
CA ASP A 428 -28.39 24.44 -24.88
C ASP A 428 -28.81 23.00 -24.57
N ASN A 429 -30.06 22.80 -24.16
CA ASN A 429 -30.68 21.53 -23.75
C ASN A 429 -29.91 20.76 -22.65
N VAL A 430 -29.20 21.46 -21.77
CA VAL A 430 -28.23 20.85 -20.85
C VAL A 430 -28.89 19.95 -19.80
N SER A 431 -28.48 18.69 -19.78
CA SER A 431 -28.80 17.73 -18.72
C SER A 431 -27.52 17.17 -18.10
N MET A 432 -27.46 17.10 -16.78
CA MET A 432 -26.24 16.76 -16.03
C MET A 432 -26.55 15.76 -14.91
N ARG A 433 -25.56 14.90 -14.60
CA ARG A 433 -25.55 14.04 -13.41
C ARG A 433 -24.19 14.04 -12.72
N HIS A 434 -24.19 14.10 -11.39
CA HIS A 434 -22.98 13.98 -10.57
C HIS A 434 -22.39 12.55 -10.57
N SER A 435 -23.26 11.53 -10.47
CA SER A 435 -22.85 10.13 -10.53
C SER A 435 -22.72 9.62 -11.97
N THR A 436 -21.69 8.82 -12.24
CA THR A 436 -21.51 8.09 -13.50
C THR A 436 -22.50 6.95 -13.71
N GLN A 437 -23.27 6.58 -12.68
CA GLN A 437 -24.24 5.48 -12.76
C GLN A 437 -25.48 5.88 -13.57
N THR A 438 -25.78 5.10 -14.61
CA THR A 438 -26.82 5.42 -15.61
C THR A 438 -28.25 5.40 -15.06
N HIS A 439 -28.52 4.65 -13.99
CA HIS A 439 -29.85 4.43 -13.42
C HIS A 439 -30.33 5.52 -12.43
N LEU A 440 -29.43 6.36 -11.91
CA LEU A 440 -29.78 7.42 -10.96
C LEU A 440 -30.53 8.57 -11.67
N PRO A 441 -31.28 9.43 -10.95
CA PRO A 441 -31.94 10.59 -11.56
C PRO A 441 -30.95 11.59 -12.19
N LEU A 442 -31.45 12.44 -13.09
CA LEU A 442 -30.73 13.62 -13.55
C LEU A 442 -30.87 14.78 -12.55
N ASP A 443 -29.74 15.40 -12.20
CA ASP A 443 -29.62 16.55 -11.29
C ASP A 443 -30.07 17.86 -11.98
N LEU A 444 -29.73 18.00 -13.26
CA LEU A 444 -30.21 19.07 -14.16
C LEU A 444 -30.84 18.43 -15.40
N ARG A 445 -31.91 19.04 -15.92
CA ARG A 445 -32.71 18.49 -17.02
C ARG A 445 -33.10 19.59 -18.00
N HIS A 446 -32.70 19.44 -19.26
CA HIS A 446 -33.12 20.29 -20.39
C HIS A 446 -32.97 21.81 -20.13
N ILE A 447 -31.87 22.20 -19.47
CA ILE A 447 -31.56 23.60 -19.17
C ILE A 447 -31.11 24.32 -20.44
N SER A 448 -31.97 25.20 -20.96
CA SER A 448 -31.66 26.10 -22.08
C SER A 448 -31.72 27.56 -21.62
N MET A 449 -30.59 28.26 -21.66
CA MET A 449 -30.48 29.66 -21.23
C MET A 449 -29.26 30.33 -21.87
N THR A 450 -29.29 31.66 -22.04
CA THR A 450 -28.16 32.44 -22.56
C THR A 450 -27.91 33.64 -21.64
N ILE A 451 -26.67 33.75 -21.17
CA ILE A 451 -26.13 34.90 -20.44
C ILE A 451 -25.31 35.73 -21.43
N ARG A 452 -25.58 37.02 -21.52
CA ARG A 452 -24.88 37.94 -22.42
C ARG A 452 -23.54 38.38 -21.82
N ALA A 453 -22.65 38.83 -22.69
CA ALA A 453 -21.39 39.46 -22.31
C ALA A 453 -21.61 40.61 -21.30
N GLY A 454 -20.95 40.54 -20.14
CA GLY A 454 -21.06 41.52 -19.06
C GLY A 454 -22.38 41.54 -18.28
N GLU A 455 -23.29 40.58 -18.51
CA GLU A 455 -24.61 40.55 -17.85
C GLU A 455 -24.52 40.02 -16.41
N LYS A 456 -25.10 40.76 -15.45
CA LYS A 456 -25.18 40.37 -14.04
C LYS A 456 -26.45 39.56 -13.80
N VAL A 457 -26.32 38.24 -13.58
CA VAL A 457 -27.46 37.31 -13.44
C VAL A 457 -27.53 36.75 -12.02
N GLY A 458 -28.71 36.86 -11.39
CA GLY A 458 -29.02 36.22 -10.11
C GLY A 458 -29.74 34.88 -10.31
N ILE A 459 -29.29 33.81 -9.63
CA ILE A 459 -29.88 32.47 -9.71
C ILE A 459 -30.64 32.18 -8.41
N VAL A 460 -31.97 32.27 -8.45
CA VAL A 460 -32.85 32.07 -7.29
C VAL A 460 -33.60 30.73 -7.35
N GLY A 461 -33.94 30.17 -6.19
CA GLY A 461 -34.67 28.92 -6.08
C GLY A 461 -34.48 28.25 -4.71
N ARG A 462 -35.35 27.29 -4.36
CA ARG A 462 -35.30 26.57 -3.07
C ARG A 462 -33.99 25.77 -2.90
N THR A 463 -33.73 25.30 -1.68
CA THR A 463 -32.70 24.29 -1.40
C THR A 463 -32.96 23.04 -2.24
N GLY A 464 -31.90 22.39 -2.74
CA GLY A 464 -32.00 21.24 -3.64
C GLY A 464 -32.37 21.56 -5.10
N ALA A 465 -32.72 22.81 -5.46
CA ALA A 465 -33.14 23.19 -6.82
C ALA A 465 -31.98 23.30 -7.86
N GLY A 466 -30.94 22.48 -7.75
CA GLY A 466 -29.85 22.39 -8.74
C GLY A 466 -28.89 23.58 -8.84
N LYS A 467 -29.06 24.65 -8.03
CA LYS A 467 -28.25 25.89 -8.12
C LYS A 467 -26.73 25.63 -8.15
N SER A 468 -26.21 24.90 -7.16
CA SER A 468 -24.78 24.55 -7.07
C SER A 468 -24.36 23.60 -8.19
N SER A 469 -25.23 22.65 -8.57
CA SER A 469 -25.00 21.73 -9.70
C SER A 469 -24.83 22.47 -11.02
N LEU A 470 -25.55 23.56 -11.26
CA LEU A 470 -25.41 24.39 -12.47
C LEU A 470 -24.01 25.02 -12.56
N ILE A 471 -23.50 25.55 -11.44
CA ILE A 471 -22.15 26.10 -11.34
C ILE A 471 -21.09 24.98 -11.51
N GLN A 472 -21.28 23.83 -10.85
CA GLN A 472 -20.39 22.67 -11.00
C GLN A 472 -20.37 22.09 -12.42
N THR A 473 -21.45 22.27 -13.21
CA THR A 473 -21.48 21.90 -14.63
C THR A 473 -20.59 22.83 -15.45
N LEU A 474 -20.63 24.14 -15.19
CA LEU A 474 -19.80 25.15 -15.88
C LEU A 474 -18.29 24.90 -15.66
N PHE A 475 -17.90 24.47 -14.45
CA PHE A 475 -16.51 24.07 -14.14
C PHE A 475 -16.13 22.65 -14.62
N ARG A 476 -17.04 21.95 -15.32
CA ARG A 476 -16.90 20.56 -15.78
C ARG A 476 -16.49 19.62 -14.64
N MET A 477 -17.23 19.68 -13.52
CA MET A 477 -17.09 18.77 -12.38
C MET A 477 -18.12 17.62 -12.41
N GLY A 478 -19.32 17.88 -12.95
CA GLY A 478 -20.35 16.86 -13.19
C GLY A 478 -20.30 16.28 -14.61
N THR A 479 -20.95 15.13 -14.81
CA THR A 479 -21.03 14.48 -16.14
C THR A 479 -22.18 15.08 -16.95
N LEU A 480 -21.86 15.70 -18.09
CA LEU A 480 -22.84 16.15 -19.07
C LEU A 480 -23.46 14.91 -19.75
N VAL A 481 -24.79 14.81 -19.77
CA VAL A 481 -25.53 13.65 -20.31
C VAL A 481 -26.22 13.98 -21.63
N ASP A 482 -26.72 15.20 -21.77
CA ASP A 482 -27.36 15.74 -22.97
C ASP A 482 -27.12 17.25 -23.05
N GLY A 483 -27.25 17.83 -24.24
CA GLY A 483 -27.00 19.24 -24.51
C GLY A 483 -25.52 19.62 -24.60
N GLN A 484 -25.27 20.93 -24.65
CA GLN A 484 -23.93 21.53 -24.79
C GLN A 484 -23.84 22.88 -24.05
N ILE A 485 -22.64 23.25 -23.59
CA ILE A 485 -22.36 24.55 -22.96
C ILE A 485 -21.28 25.26 -23.76
N LYS A 486 -21.56 26.48 -24.21
CA LYS A 486 -20.64 27.30 -25.01
C LYS A 486 -20.25 28.56 -24.27
N ILE A 487 -18.98 28.95 -24.38
CA ILE A 487 -18.45 30.25 -23.94
C ILE A 487 -17.81 30.92 -25.17
N ASP A 488 -18.30 32.11 -25.53
CA ASP A 488 -17.97 32.81 -26.79
C ASP A 488 -18.10 31.89 -28.02
N ASN A 489 -19.21 31.15 -28.10
CA ASN A 489 -19.53 30.12 -29.10
C ASN A 489 -18.63 28.86 -29.13
N ILE A 490 -17.55 28.79 -28.35
CA ILE A 490 -16.70 27.59 -28.21
C ILE A 490 -17.32 26.64 -27.17
N ASP A 491 -17.54 25.38 -27.53
CA ASP A 491 -18.03 24.35 -26.60
C ASP A 491 -16.96 24.00 -25.56
N ILE A 492 -17.29 24.19 -24.27
CA ILE A 492 -16.37 23.95 -23.15
C ILE A 492 -15.90 22.50 -23.06
N VAL A 493 -16.61 21.54 -23.66
CA VAL A 493 -16.23 20.12 -23.69
C VAL A 493 -14.96 19.91 -24.52
N THR A 494 -14.78 20.70 -25.58
CA THR A 494 -13.64 20.59 -26.52
C THR A 494 -12.35 21.23 -26.02
N VAL A 495 -12.43 22.11 -25.01
CA VAL A 495 -11.32 22.86 -24.41
C VAL A 495 -10.64 22.03 -23.30
N GLY A 496 -9.37 22.34 -22.96
CA GLY A 496 -8.67 21.73 -21.82
C GLY A 496 -9.23 22.19 -20.47
N LEU A 497 -9.26 21.32 -19.46
CA LEU A 497 -9.80 21.69 -18.13
C LEU A 497 -9.01 22.84 -17.47
N ASP A 498 -7.69 22.91 -17.64
CA ASP A 498 -6.87 24.03 -17.15
C ASP A 498 -7.27 25.34 -17.84
N ASP A 499 -7.44 25.30 -19.16
CA ASP A 499 -7.75 26.47 -19.98
C ASP A 499 -9.15 27.05 -19.61
N VAL A 500 -10.14 26.19 -19.30
CA VAL A 500 -11.44 26.63 -18.76
C VAL A 500 -11.31 27.13 -17.31
N ARG A 501 -10.75 26.30 -16.41
CA ARG A 501 -10.77 26.55 -14.95
C ARG A 501 -9.87 27.73 -14.54
N ARG A 502 -8.88 28.12 -15.35
CA ARG A 502 -8.08 29.35 -15.17
C ARG A 502 -8.78 30.64 -15.64
N ARG A 503 -9.93 30.55 -16.32
CA ARG A 503 -10.66 31.70 -16.89
C ARG A 503 -12.02 31.97 -16.24
N ILE A 504 -12.41 31.16 -15.25
CA ILE A 504 -13.66 31.30 -14.51
C ILE A 504 -13.35 31.24 -13.01
N SER A 505 -13.66 32.32 -12.28
CA SER A 505 -13.48 32.38 -10.83
C SER A 505 -14.76 31.95 -10.10
N ILE A 506 -14.61 31.37 -8.91
CA ILE A 506 -15.70 30.99 -8.02
C ILE A 506 -15.31 31.29 -6.58
N ILE A 507 -16.25 31.82 -5.79
CA ILE A 507 -16.16 31.85 -4.33
C ILE A 507 -16.97 30.64 -3.83
N PRO A 508 -16.35 29.67 -3.14
CA PRO A 508 -17.07 28.51 -2.60
C PRO A 508 -17.99 28.94 -1.45
N GLN A 509 -19.05 28.17 -1.20
CA GLN A 509 -19.95 28.41 -0.06
C GLN A 509 -19.22 28.25 1.28
N ASP A 510 -18.35 27.24 1.38
CA ASP A 510 -17.50 27.00 2.54
C ASP A 510 -16.06 27.44 2.24
N PRO A 511 -15.48 28.42 2.97
CA PRO A 511 -14.12 28.90 2.71
C PRO A 511 -13.07 27.91 3.22
N VAL A 512 -12.44 27.17 2.30
CA VAL A 512 -11.35 26.23 2.61
C VAL A 512 -9.99 26.93 2.51
N LEU A 513 -9.27 27.01 3.62
CA LEU A 513 -7.89 27.49 3.69
C LEU A 513 -6.93 26.31 3.92
N PHE A 514 -5.82 26.29 3.18
CA PHE A 514 -4.76 25.29 3.32
C PHE A 514 -3.76 25.71 4.40
N THR A 515 -3.25 24.72 5.15
CA THR A 515 -2.20 24.93 6.16
C THR A 515 -0.93 25.48 5.51
N GLY A 516 -0.65 26.76 5.73
CA GLY A 516 0.45 27.48 5.11
C GLY A 516 0.46 28.96 5.49
N THR A 517 1.07 29.79 4.66
CA THR A 517 1.03 31.26 4.81
C THR A 517 -0.22 31.85 4.16
N MET A 518 -0.57 33.09 4.51
CA MET A 518 -1.60 33.84 3.77
C MET A 518 -1.23 33.99 2.29
N ARG A 519 0.03 34.32 1.97
CA ARG A 519 0.48 34.48 0.57
C ARG A 519 0.29 33.19 -0.24
N SER A 520 0.69 32.04 0.30
CA SER A 520 0.54 30.74 -0.38
C SER A 520 -0.91 30.24 -0.51
N ASN A 521 -1.88 30.90 0.15
CA ASN A 521 -3.31 30.66 -0.07
C ASN A 521 -3.90 31.64 -1.12
N LEU A 522 -3.39 32.87 -1.19
CA LEU A 522 -3.80 33.90 -2.17
C LEU A 522 -3.18 33.65 -3.55
N ASP A 523 -1.89 33.34 -3.60
CA ASP A 523 -1.12 32.97 -4.79
C ASP A 523 -0.32 31.69 -4.51
N PRO A 524 -0.88 30.51 -4.84
CA PRO A 524 -0.20 29.23 -4.70
C PRO A 524 0.77 28.93 -5.85
N PHE A 525 0.79 29.73 -6.92
CA PHE A 525 1.63 29.51 -8.10
C PHE A 525 2.86 30.44 -8.17
N MET A 526 2.87 31.52 -7.38
CA MET A 526 3.84 32.63 -7.43
C MET A 526 3.80 33.36 -8.78
N ASP A 527 2.59 33.53 -9.33
CA ASP A 527 2.32 34.23 -10.59
C ASP A 527 2.27 35.78 -10.40
N TYR A 528 2.11 36.30 -9.17
CA TYR A 528 1.85 37.73 -8.89
C TYR A 528 2.83 38.39 -7.89
N SER A 529 2.97 39.72 -7.99
CA SER A 529 3.82 40.54 -7.13
C SER A 529 3.20 40.80 -5.74
N ASP A 530 4.03 41.17 -4.76
CA ASP A 530 3.55 41.55 -3.42
C ASP A 530 2.64 42.79 -3.47
N GLU A 531 2.94 43.74 -4.35
CA GLU A 531 2.16 44.95 -4.60
C GLU A 531 0.80 44.66 -5.25
N GLU A 532 0.74 43.74 -6.22
CA GLU A 532 -0.51 43.31 -6.85
C GLU A 532 -1.43 42.60 -5.85
N ILE A 533 -0.87 41.68 -5.05
CA ILE A 533 -1.60 40.98 -3.98
C ILE A 533 -2.08 41.98 -2.92
N TRP A 534 -1.26 42.97 -2.57
CA TRP A 534 -1.64 43.99 -1.58
C TRP A 534 -2.76 44.90 -2.08
N HIS A 535 -2.69 45.37 -3.32
CA HIS A 535 -3.75 46.17 -3.95
C HIS A 535 -5.07 45.38 -4.08
N ALA A 536 -5.00 44.08 -4.38
CA ALA A 536 -6.17 43.20 -4.40
C ALA A 536 -6.80 43.05 -3.00
N LEU A 537 -6.00 42.95 -1.94
CA LEU A 537 -6.49 42.95 -0.56
C LEU A 537 -7.14 44.30 -0.19
N GLU A 538 -6.49 45.43 -0.51
CA GLU A 538 -7.04 46.77 -0.27
C GLU A 538 -8.39 46.97 -0.96
N GLN A 539 -8.59 46.46 -2.18
CA GLN A 539 -9.90 46.51 -2.86
C GLN A 539 -11.01 45.72 -2.14
N VAL A 540 -10.68 44.63 -1.46
CA VAL A 540 -11.65 43.87 -0.64
C VAL A 540 -11.94 44.60 0.67
N PHE A 541 -10.91 45.13 1.34
CA PHE A 541 -11.05 45.90 2.57
C PHE A 541 -11.85 47.20 2.38
N CYS A 542 -11.66 47.91 1.26
CA CYS A 542 -12.38 49.15 0.95
C CYS A 542 -13.84 48.95 0.49
N GLN A 543 -14.39 47.73 0.55
CA GLN A 543 -15.83 47.46 0.36
C GLN A 543 -16.54 47.05 1.67
N LEU A 544 -15.82 47.00 2.79
CA LEU A 544 -16.34 46.69 4.13
C LEU A 544 -16.40 47.93 5.04
N ILE A 545 -16.31 49.14 4.46
CA ILE A 545 -16.34 50.46 5.12
C ILE A 545 -17.26 51.39 4.34
#